data_AF-A0A2V6GLJ3-F1
#
_entry.id   AF-A0A2V6GLJ3-F1
#
_cell.length_a   1.000
_cell.length_b   1.000
_cell.length_c   1.000
_cell.angle_alpha   90.00
_cell.angle_beta   90.00
_cell.angle_gamma   90.00
#
_symmetry.space_group_name_H-M   'P 1'
#
loop_
_entity.id
_entity.type
_entity.pdbx_description
1 polymer ?
#
loop_
_entity_poly.entity_id
_entity_poly.type
_entity_poly.pdbx_seq_one_letter_code
_entity_poly.pdbx_strand_id
1 'polypeptide(L)'
;DVVAYHDSWVYFAHRFGLNIDIFLEPKPGIPPSPSHLVEVIQQMKAQKIKAIIVEPFHDRRIAEKVASATGAKVVDFSQFPGGLPGTDNYVKLIDTLVSRLAASLK
;
A
#
# COMPACT_ATOMS: atom_id res chain seq x y z
N ASP A 1 6.44 9.40 -0.44
CA ASP A 1 5.67 8.68 -1.47
C ASP A 1 5.48 7.24 -1.08
N VAL A 2 4.28 6.71 -1.28
CA VAL A 2 3.88 5.34 -0.98
C VAL A 2 2.96 4.87 -2.11
N VAL A 3 3.13 3.63 -2.58
CA VAL A 3 2.18 3.02 -3.52
C VAL A 3 1.08 2.32 -2.73
N ALA A 4 -0.16 2.33 -3.22
CA ALA A 4 -1.23 1.52 -2.66
C ALA A 4 -1.76 0.53 -3.68
N TYR A 5 -2.41 -0.54 -3.22
CA TYR A 5 -3.10 -1.45 -4.13
C TYR A 5 -4.26 -0.73 -4.82
N HIS A 6 -5.06 0.00 -4.03
CA HIS A 6 -6.26 0.70 -4.45
C HIS A 6 -6.30 2.13 -3.88
N ASP A 7 -7.07 3.02 -4.51
CA ASP A 7 -7.28 4.42 -4.07
C ASP A 7 -8.27 4.50 -2.90
N SER A 8 -7.87 3.93 -1.78
CA SER A 8 -8.65 3.81 -0.54
C SER A 8 -8.20 4.79 0.55
N TRP A 9 -7.04 5.44 0.39
CA TRP A 9 -6.26 5.96 1.52
C TRP A 9 -6.06 7.49 1.48
N VAL A 10 -6.86 8.23 0.71
CA VAL A 10 -6.74 9.68 0.55
C VAL A 10 -6.75 10.46 1.89
N TYR A 11 -7.62 10.12 2.83
CA TYR A 11 -7.68 10.79 4.13
C TYR A 11 -6.48 10.48 5.01
N PHE A 12 -6.01 9.22 5.00
CA PHE A 12 -4.81 8.81 5.71
C PHE A 12 -3.59 9.52 5.13
N ALA A 13 -3.49 9.57 3.80
CA ALA A 13 -2.43 10.26 3.07
C ALA A 13 -2.38 11.74 3.45
N HIS A 14 -3.53 12.44 3.38
CA HIS A 14 -3.64 13.84 3.77
C HIS A 14 -3.28 14.08 5.24
N ARG A 15 -3.75 13.21 6.15
CA ARG A 15 -3.51 13.37 7.60
C ARG A 15 -2.03 13.27 7.97
N PHE A 16 -1.29 12.39 7.30
CA PHE A 16 0.12 12.09 7.60
C PHE A 16 1.11 12.66 6.59
N GLY A 17 0.66 13.50 5.64
CA GLY A 17 1.52 14.13 4.65
C GLY A 17 2.18 13.15 3.68
N LEU A 18 1.48 12.06 3.33
CA LEU A 18 1.95 11.07 2.37
C LEU A 18 1.42 11.41 0.97
N ASN A 19 2.24 11.20 -0.06
CA ASN A 19 1.76 11.13 -1.44
C ASN A 19 1.46 9.67 -1.80
N ILE A 20 0.22 9.40 -2.20
CA ILE A 20 -0.28 8.08 -2.65
C ILE A 20 -1.05 8.29 -3.95
N ASP A 21 -0.33 8.44 -5.04
CA ASP A 21 -0.85 8.75 -6.39
C ASP A 21 -0.57 7.63 -7.41
N ILE A 22 0.12 6.56 -6.99
CA ILE A 22 0.44 5.39 -7.79
C ILE A 22 -0.28 4.18 -7.20
N PHE A 23 -1.00 3.47 -8.07
CA PHE A 23 -1.83 2.33 -7.68
C PHE A 23 -1.48 1.07 -8.47
N LEU A 24 -1.46 -0.08 -7.76
CA LEU A 24 -1.32 -1.36 -8.45
C LEU A 24 -2.55 -1.65 -9.31
N GLU A 25 -3.74 -1.33 -8.80
CA GLU A 25 -4.97 -1.44 -9.56
C GLU A 25 -5.20 -0.15 -10.37
N PRO A 26 -5.33 -0.21 -11.71
CA PRO A 26 -5.51 0.99 -12.51
C PRO A 26 -6.88 1.64 -12.28
N LYS A 27 -7.91 0.84 -11.93
CA LYS A 27 -9.28 1.27 -11.62
C LYS A 27 -9.94 0.27 -10.66
N PRO A 28 -10.87 0.71 -9.80
CA PRO A 28 -11.59 -0.17 -8.89
C PRO A 28 -12.17 -1.41 -9.56
N GLY A 29 -11.77 -2.59 -9.08
CA GLY A 29 -12.26 -3.89 -9.55
C GLY A 29 -11.66 -4.36 -10.88
N ILE A 30 -10.69 -3.64 -11.47
CA ILE A 30 -10.03 -4.03 -12.71
C ILE A 30 -8.63 -4.57 -12.39
N PRO A 31 -8.38 -5.89 -12.55
CA PRO A 31 -7.05 -6.45 -12.33
C PRO A 31 -5.99 -5.77 -13.20
N PRO A 32 -4.77 -5.53 -12.68
CA PRO A 32 -3.74 -4.89 -13.46
C PRO A 32 -3.20 -5.77 -14.59
N SER A 33 -2.96 -5.16 -15.74
CA SER A 33 -2.24 -5.81 -16.83
C SER A 33 -0.73 -5.89 -16.51
N PRO A 34 0.01 -6.81 -17.16
CA PRO A 34 1.47 -6.84 -17.04
C PRO A 34 2.14 -5.53 -17.43
N SER A 35 1.63 -4.82 -18.46
CA SER A 35 2.19 -3.54 -18.89
C SER A 35 2.02 -2.46 -17.83
N HIS A 36 0.86 -2.38 -17.18
CA HIS A 36 0.60 -1.45 -16.07
C HIS A 36 1.57 -1.68 -14.92
N LEU A 37 1.78 -2.95 -14.53
CA LEU A 37 2.73 -3.27 -13.45
C LEU A 37 4.18 -2.90 -13.80
N VAL A 38 4.58 -3.03 -15.07
CA VAL A 38 5.90 -2.59 -15.53
C VAL A 38 6.06 -1.07 -15.38
N GLU A 39 5.04 -0.29 -15.75
CA GLU A 39 5.03 1.17 -15.58
C GLU A 39 5.11 1.55 -14.10
N VAL A 40 4.32 0.90 -13.23
CA VAL A 40 4.38 1.11 -11.78
C VAL A 40 5.78 0.80 -11.23
N ILE A 41 6.39 -0.31 -11.62
CA ILE A 41 7.75 -0.69 -11.19
C ILE A 41 8.77 0.38 -11.62
N GLN A 42 8.66 0.91 -12.84
CA GLN A 42 9.54 1.96 -13.34
C GLN A 42 9.39 3.26 -12.52
N GLN A 43 8.15 3.69 -12.26
CA GLN A 43 7.86 4.87 -11.45
C GLN A 43 8.38 4.71 -10.02
N MET A 44 8.13 3.56 -9.39
CA MET A 44 8.63 3.25 -8.05
C MET A 44 10.16 3.31 -7.97
N LYS A 45 10.87 2.77 -8.97
CA LYS A 45 12.34 2.85 -9.02
C LYS A 45 12.85 4.28 -9.19
N ALA A 46 12.23 5.04 -10.09
CA ALA A 46 12.62 6.43 -10.35
C ALA A 46 12.41 7.32 -9.12
N GLN A 47 11.29 7.14 -8.43
CA GLN A 47 10.91 7.90 -7.23
C GLN A 47 11.46 7.29 -5.93
N LYS A 48 12.15 6.15 -5.99
CA LYS A 48 12.69 5.41 -4.83
C LYS A 48 11.64 5.09 -3.76
N ILE A 49 10.43 4.73 -4.19
CA ILE A 49 9.32 4.38 -3.28
C ILE A 49 9.63 3.05 -2.58
N LYS A 50 9.52 3.05 -1.25
CA LYS A 50 9.93 1.92 -0.40
C LYS A 50 8.77 1.07 0.15
N ALA A 51 7.52 1.47 -0.05
CA ALA A 51 6.37 0.81 0.57
C ALA A 51 5.21 0.64 -0.42
N ILE A 52 4.53 -0.50 -0.31
CA ILE A 52 3.30 -0.83 -1.01
C ILE A 52 2.22 -1.19 0.02
N ILE A 53 1.16 -0.41 0.11
CA ILE A 53 0.02 -0.67 0.99
C ILE A 53 -0.92 -1.69 0.34
N VAL A 54 -1.31 -2.73 1.08
CA VAL A 54 -2.25 -3.76 0.62
C VAL A 54 -3.32 -4.04 1.68
N GLU A 55 -4.57 -4.15 1.24
CA GLU A 55 -5.71 -4.47 2.09
C GLU A 55 -6.01 -5.97 2.05
N PRO A 56 -6.70 -6.55 3.07
CA PRO A 56 -6.76 -8.00 3.26
C PRO A 56 -7.51 -8.76 2.17
N PHE A 57 -8.38 -8.07 1.42
CA PHE A 57 -9.21 -8.63 0.35
C PHE A 57 -8.58 -8.53 -1.05
N HIS A 58 -7.40 -7.90 -1.18
CA HIS A 58 -6.68 -7.82 -2.45
C HIS A 58 -5.66 -8.95 -2.62
N ASP A 59 -5.29 -9.27 -3.87
CA ASP A 59 -4.29 -10.29 -4.15
C ASP A 59 -2.88 -9.77 -3.81
N ARG A 60 -2.45 -10.06 -2.57
CA ARG A 60 -1.12 -9.74 -2.07
C ARG A 60 0.01 -10.21 -3.00
N ARG A 61 -0.18 -11.29 -3.77
CA ARG A 61 0.87 -11.83 -4.66
C ARG A 61 1.28 -10.83 -5.74
N ILE A 62 0.36 -9.96 -6.18
CA ILE A 62 0.66 -8.91 -7.15
C ILE A 62 1.58 -7.87 -6.52
N ALA A 63 1.28 -7.43 -5.30
CA ALA A 63 2.12 -6.49 -4.57
C ALA A 63 3.51 -7.06 -4.26
N GLU A 64 3.60 -8.34 -3.87
CA GLU A 64 4.89 -9.01 -3.61
C GLU A 64 5.77 -9.10 -4.86
N LYS A 65 5.19 -9.33 -6.04
CA LYS A 65 5.93 -9.30 -7.31
C LYS A 65 6.54 -7.92 -7.59
N VAL A 66 5.76 -6.86 -7.38
CA VAL A 66 6.21 -5.48 -7.56
C VAL A 66 7.27 -5.12 -6.51
N ALA A 67 7.05 -5.51 -5.25
CA ALA A 67 8.01 -5.31 -4.15
C ALA A 67 9.36 -5.98 -4.44
N SER A 68 9.35 -7.25 -4.88
CA SER A 68 10.56 -7.98 -5.25
C SER A 68 11.35 -7.29 -6.38
N ALA A 69 10.65 -6.72 -7.37
CA ALA A 69 11.28 -6.01 -8.48
C ALA A 69 11.84 -4.63 -8.11
N THR A 70 11.37 -4.02 -7.02
CA THR A 70 11.68 -2.63 -6.63
C THR A 70 12.52 -2.52 -5.35
N GLY A 71 12.56 -3.58 -4.54
CA GLY A 71 13.13 -3.55 -3.19
C GLY A 71 12.20 -2.90 -2.15
N ALA A 72 10.95 -2.61 -2.51
CA ALA A 72 9.94 -2.10 -1.58
C ALA A 72 9.45 -3.18 -0.62
N LYS A 73 8.79 -2.78 0.46
CA LYS A 73 8.13 -3.66 1.42
C LYS A 73 6.61 -3.60 1.25
N VAL A 74 5.94 -4.75 1.25
CA VAL A 74 4.48 -4.83 1.29
C VAL A 74 4.00 -4.66 2.73
N VAL A 75 3.06 -3.75 2.94
CA VAL A 75 2.53 -3.37 4.26
C VAL A 75 1.03 -3.64 4.31
N ASP A 76 0.61 -4.50 5.25
CA ASP A 76 -0.80 -4.80 5.45
C ASP A 76 -1.53 -3.66 6.15
N PHE A 77 -2.60 -3.20 5.50
CA PHE A 77 -3.54 -2.21 5.98
C PHE A 77 -4.95 -2.80 6.13
N SER A 78 -5.83 -2.13 6.87
CA SER A 78 -7.24 -2.48 6.94
C SER A 78 -8.07 -1.24 7.28
N GLN A 79 -9.26 -1.16 6.68
CA GLN A 79 -10.20 -0.05 6.85
C GLN A 79 -11.11 -0.19 8.07
N PHE A 80 -11.05 -1.31 8.80
CA PHE A 80 -11.97 -1.59 9.91
C PHE A 80 -11.26 -2.27 11.10
N PRO A 81 -11.70 -1.98 12.35
CA PRO A 81 -11.18 -2.66 13.53
C PRO A 81 -11.35 -4.18 13.45
N GLY A 82 -10.33 -4.92 13.89
CA GLY A 82 -10.29 -6.39 13.82
C GLY A 82 -9.85 -6.94 12.47
N GLY A 83 -9.69 -6.11 11.44
CA GLY A 83 -9.18 -6.54 10.14
C GLY A 83 -7.68 -6.87 10.12
N LEU A 84 -6.95 -6.49 11.18
CA LEU A 84 -5.57 -6.90 11.44
C LEU A 84 -5.42 -7.44 12.88
N PRO A 85 -4.47 -8.35 13.14
CA PRO A 85 -4.20 -8.84 14.49
C PRO A 85 -3.91 -7.69 15.46
N GLY A 86 -4.59 -7.69 16.62
CA GLY A 86 -4.40 -6.68 17.67
C GLY A 86 -5.06 -5.31 17.44
N THR A 87 -5.96 -5.18 16.44
CA THR A 87 -6.61 -3.91 16.07
C THR A 87 -8.10 -3.87 16.44
N ASP A 88 -8.47 -4.40 17.60
CA ASP A 88 -9.86 -4.57 18.07
C ASP A 88 -10.66 -3.27 18.27
N ASN A 89 -10.02 -2.11 18.20
CA ASN A 89 -10.69 -0.82 18.17
C ASN A 89 -10.00 0.15 17.20
N TYR A 90 -10.69 1.24 16.89
CA TYR A 90 -10.25 2.22 15.89
C TYR A 90 -8.89 2.85 16.22
N VAL A 91 -8.64 3.22 17.48
CA VAL A 91 -7.36 3.84 17.88
C VAL A 91 -6.20 2.86 17.68
N LYS A 92 -6.35 1.63 18.17
CA LYS A 92 -5.36 0.56 17.97
C LYS A 92 -5.12 0.25 16.49
N LEU A 93 -6.17 0.31 15.66
CA LEU A 93 -6.03 0.16 14.21
C LEU A 93 -5.13 1.27 13.65
N ILE A 94 -5.46 2.54 13.88
CA ILE A 94 -4.68 3.66 13.37
C ILE A 94 -3.23 3.60 13.87
N ASP A 95 -3.01 3.34 15.16
CA ASP A 95 -1.66 3.18 15.73
C ASP A 95 -0.86 2.08 15.02
N THR A 96 -1.52 0.96 14.73
CA THR A 96 -0.90 -0.17 14.03
C THR A 96 -0.56 0.19 12.58
N LEU A 97 -1.46 0.86 11.85
CA LEU A 97 -1.23 1.28 10.46
C LEU A 97 -0.04 2.24 10.37
N VAL A 98 -0.01 3.26 11.25
CA VAL A 98 1.09 4.23 11.32
C VAL A 98 2.40 3.54 11.68
N SER A 99 2.41 2.67 12.69
CA SER A 99 3.62 1.98 13.15
C SER A 99 4.20 1.06 12.07
N ARG A 100 3.36 0.30 11.38
CA ARG A 100 3.78 -0.61 10.30
C ARG A 100 4.34 0.15 9.11
N LEU A 101 3.68 1.23 8.69
CA LEU A 101 4.17 2.05 7.59
C LEU A 101 5.48 2.77 7.97
N ALA A 102 5.57 3.34 9.17
CA ALA A 102 6.80 3.99 9.62
C ALA A 102 7.99 3.01 9.68
N ALA A 103 7.75 1.75 10.07
CA ALA A 103 8.78 0.70 10.08
C ALA A 103 9.21 0.29 8.67
N SER A 104 8.33 0.37 7.66
CA SER A 104 8.67 0.01 6.29
C SER A 104 9.52 1.06 5.59
N LEU A 105 9.35 2.34 5.94
CA LEU A 105 10.06 3.47 5.33
C LEU A 105 11.50 3.66 5.83
N LYS A 106 11.87 3.02 6.95
CA LYS A 106 13.26 2.89 7.42
C LYS A 106 14.03 1.96 6.48
#